data_AF-A0A510IDZ1-F1
#
_entry.id   AF-A0A510IDZ1-F1
#
_cell.length_a   1.000
_cell.length_b   1.000
_cell.length_c   1.000
_cell.angle_alpha   90.00
_cell.angle_beta   90.00
_cell.angle_gamma   90.00
#
_symmetry.space_group_name_H-M   'P 1'
#
loop_
_entity.id
_entity.type
_entity.pdbx_description
1 polymer ?
#
loop_
_entity_poly.entity_id
_entity_poly.type
_entity_poly.pdbx_seq_one_letter_code
_entity_poly.pdbx_strand_id
1 'polypeptide(L)'
;MEQLFAYVRLSFPKNGSDSAILGITKAKQRMSESHVVLGLATPLLNNQLSMGLWGLYTPAMARAELIEIDHRRLTASGEELASHLTEQLGTAWKTLCQICDSGELRTCQLSELAVKFELLIGDSDNRTRFVEALIASSQSCNAQSALYRHANHYLTKQMEIGTKPFLDYLVQCDDSLLQIYAMDIKQIEPVLVLNDSVFSWLQGQHDKPVQQIIEQLNQRMNCNPLTIPYSLTSLPHRSFLMSSVKLLNDGNGEQYLQTLLHHHQEIMKQRNGAPWIESREDKLFVRVVSDAGELPDVDEGFASLKDTFENSYFLYSFLLIAREAIRLEAN
;
A
#
# COMPACT_ATOMS: atom_id res chain seq x y z
N MET A 1 13.30 -21.39 12.05
CA MET A 1 12.91 -21.23 10.64
C MET A 1 12.93 -19.78 10.16
N GLU A 2 12.15 -18.85 10.74
CA GLU A 2 12.09 -17.46 10.25
C GLU A 2 13.46 -16.75 10.18
N GLN A 3 14.29 -16.89 11.22
CA GLN A 3 15.64 -16.33 11.23
C GLN A 3 16.52 -16.89 10.12
N LEU A 4 16.42 -18.20 9.86
CA LEU A 4 17.18 -18.88 8.81
C LEU A 4 16.80 -18.34 7.42
N PHE A 5 15.51 -18.15 7.16
CA PHE A 5 15.06 -17.54 5.91
C PHE A 5 15.52 -16.10 5.72
N ALA A 6 15.67 -15.32 6.79
CA ALA A 6 16.27 -14.00 6.69
C ALA A 6 17.73 -14.06 6.19
N TYR A 7 18.52 -15.03 6.66
CA TYR A 7 19.90 -15.24 6.19
C TYR A 7 19.97 -15.79 4.77
N VAL A 8 19.08 -16.71 4.40
CA VAL A 8 18.99 -17.24 3.02
C VAL A 8 18.64 -16.12 2.04
N ARG A 9 17.63 -15.32 2.34
CA ARG A 9 17.22 -14.17 1.52
C ARG A 9 18.31 -13.11 1.38
N LEU A 10 19.07 -12.86 2.45
CA LEU A 10 20.24 -11.97 2.42
C LEU A 10 21.36 -12.45 1.50
N SER A 11 21.40 -13.77 1.24
CA SER A 11 22.45 -14.42 0.48
C SER A 11 22.09 -14.63 -0.99
N PHE A 12 20.94 -14.10 -1.45
CA PHE A 12 20.58 -14.13 -2.86
C PHE A 12 21.64 -13.41 -3.72
N PRO A 13 21.99 -13.95 -4.90
CA PRO A 13 22.84 -13.28 -5.86
C PRO A 13 22.31 -11.87 -6.17
N LYS A 14 23.13 -10.85 -5.88
CA LYS A 14 22.69 -9.46 -5.95
C LYS A 14 22.61 -8.99 -7.40
N ASN A 15 21.41 -8.84 -7.93
CA ASN A 15 21.14 -8.09 -9.16
C ASN A 15 20.60 -6.66 -8.88
N GLY A 16 21.03 -6.03 -7.78
CA GLY A 16 20.59 -4.67 -7.41
C GLY A 16 20.83 -4.31 -5.94
N SER A 17 20.47 -3.08 -5.55
CA SER A 17 20.62 -2.57 -4.18
C SER A 17 19.48 -3.04 -3.26
N ASP A 18 19.63 -4.21 -2.63
CA ASP A 18 18.73 -4.71 -1.57
C ASP A 18 18.92 -3.98 -0.21
N SER A 19 18.90 -2.65 -0.26
CA SER A 19 18.81 -1.81 0.94
C SER A 19 17.39 -1.79 1.54
N ALA A 20 16.38 -2.25 0.80
CA ALA A 20 14.97 -2.05 1.13
C ALA A 20 14.26 -3.21 1.86
N ILE A 21 14.90 -4.36 2.05
CA ILE A 21 14.25 -5.47 2.78
C ILE A 21 14.19 -5.10 4.27
N LEU A 22 12.98 -4.93 4.80
CA LEU A 22 12.74 -4.60 6.20
C LEU A 22 13.18 -5.74 7.14
N GLY A 23 13.69 -5.39 8.32
CA GLY A 23 13.93 -6.35 9.40
C GLY A 23 15.22 -7.19 9.29
N ILE A 24 16.09 -6.95 8.31
CA ILE A 24 17.33 -7.73 8.12
C ILE A 24 18.58 -7.11 8.75
N THR A 25 18.48 -5.97 9.46
CA THR A 25 19.64 -5.24 9.99
C THR A 25 20.52 -6.10 10.90
N LYS A 26 19.92 -6.82 11.87
CA LYS A 26 20.69 -7.72 12.75
C LYS A 26 21.25 -8.93 11.99
N ALA A 27 20.53 -9.42 10.99
CA ALA A 27 21.01 -10.52 10.15
C ALA A 27 22.22 -10.08 9.30
N LYS A 28 22.21 -8.87 8.73
CA LYS A 28 23.37 -8.28 8.02
C LYS A 28 24.61 -8.18 8.90
N GLN A 29 24.45 -7.73 10.15
CA GLN A 29 25.57 -7.60 11.09
C GLN A 29 26.22 -8.97 11.36
N ARG A 30 25.41 -10.00 11.62
CA ARG A 30 25.87 -11.35 11.96
C ARG A 30 26.38 -12.17 10.76
N MET A 31 26.03 -11.80 9.53
CA MET A 31 26.53 -12.46 8.32
C MET A 31 28.06 -12.38 8.16
N SER A 32 28.73 -11.46 8.85
CA SER A 32 30.20 -11.40 8.86
C SER A 32 30.85 -12.54 9.66
N GLU A 33 30.08 -13.25 10.48
CA GLU A 33 30.53 -14.39 11.28
C GLU A 33 30.53 -15.67 10.42
N SER A 34 31.50 -16.57 10.64
CA SER A 34 31.51 -17.87 9.95
C SER A 34 30.43 -18.83 10.47
N HIS A 35 29.90 -18.54 11.65
CA HIS A 35 28.96 -19.37 12.39
C HIS A 35 27.95 -18.49 13.11
N VAL A 36 26.66 -18.83 13.00
CA VAL A 36 25.55 -18.08 13.60
C VAL A 36 24.68 -19.03 14.42
N VAL A 37 24.46 -18.68 15.69
CA VAL A 37 23.50 -19.38 16.56
C VAL A 37 22.09 -18.83 16.31
N LEU A 38 21.16 -19.74 16.03
CA LEU A 38 19.73 -19.49 15.83
C LEU A 38 18.94 -19.75 17.12
N GLY A 39 17.78 -19.13 17.23
CA GLY A 39 16.81 -19.37 18.31
C GLY A 39 16.46 -18.13 19.13
N LEU A 40 15.75 -18.36 20.23
CA LEU A 40 15.21 -17.30 21.10
C LEU A 40 16.29 -16.58 21.92
N ALA A 41 17.45 -17.20 22.12
CA ALA A 41 18.60 -16.57 22.76
C ALA A 41 19.22 -15.46 21.89
N THR A 42 19.04 -15.55 20.58
CA THR A 42 19.67 -14.65 19.59
C THR A 42 18.64 -14.10 18.59
N PRO A 43 17.55 -13.44 19.04
CA PRO A 43 16.49 -13.02 18.15
C PRO A 43 16.95 -11.93 17.17
N LEU A 44 16.34 -11.89 15.97
CA LEU A 44 16.58 -10.84 14.99
C LEU A 44 15.83 -9.55 15.36
N LEU A 45 14.70 -9.67 16.06
CA LEU A 45 13.84 -8.56 16.48
C LEU A 45 13.53 -8.64 17.98
N ASN A 46 13.17 -7.52 18.59
CA ASN A 46 12.86 -7.46 20.02
C ASN A 46 11.56 -8.21 20.37
N ASN A 47 10.62 -8.28 19.43
CA ASN A 47 9.44 -9.15 19.50
C ASN A 47 9.26 -9.86 18.15
N GLN A 48 9.84 -11.06 18.02
CA GLN A 48 9.77 -11.82 16.77
C GLN A 48 8.33 -12.22 16.40
N LEU A 49 7.45 -12.42 17.39
CA LEU A 49 6.06 -12.85 17.13
C LEU A 49 5.21 -11.73 16.50
N SER A 50 5.33 -10.50 17.00
CA SER A 50 4.53 -9.38 16.49
C SER A 50 5.22 -8.59 15.39
N MET A 51 6.56 -8.56 15.37
CA MET A 51 7.35 -7.74 14.44
C MET A 51 8.09 -8.58 13.39
N GLY A 52 8.16 -9.90 13.56
CA GLY A 52 8.76 -10.80 12.59
C GLY A 52 7.94 -10.96 11.32
N LEU A 53 8.54 -11.60 10.32
CA LEU A 53 7.91 -11.98 9.06
C LEU A 53 6.61 -12.75 9.31
N TRP A 54 6.56 -13.63 10.32
CA TRP A 54 5.31 -14.28 10.72
C TRP A 54 4.24 -13.24 11.10
N GLY A 55 4.52 -12.35 12.05
CA GLY A 55 3.57 -11.32 12.49
C GLY A 55 3.13 -10.37 11.37
N LEU A 56 4.07 -9.96 10.50
CA LEU A 56 3.82 -9.04 9.39
C LEU A 56 2.90 -9.64 8.32
N TYR A 57 3.10 -10.91 7.96
CA TYR A 57 2.34 -11.56 6.89
C TYR A 57 1.13 -12.36 7.37
N THR A 58 1.03 -12.66 8.68
CA THR A 58 -0.10 -13.42 9.25
C THR A 58 -1.47 -12.87 8.83
N PRO A 59 -1.75 -11.55 8.94
CA PRO A 59 -3.05 -11.02 8.54
C PRO A 59 -3.37 -11.23 7.05
N ALA A 60 -2.36 -11.11 6.19
CA ALA A 60 -2.53 -11.31 4.75
C ALA A 60 -2.76 -12.80 4.41
N MET A 61 -1.93 -13.71 4.95
CA MET A 61 -2.08 -15.16 4.76
C MET A 61 -3.41 -15.67 5.31
N ALA A 62 -3.92 -15.09 6.40
CA ALA A 62 -5.22 -15.46 6.96
C ALA A 62 -6.38 -14.99 6.07
N ARG A 63 -6.32 -13.77 5.52
CA ARG A 63 -7.34 -13.27 4.56
C ARG A 63 -7.33 -14.05 3.24
N ALA A 64 -6.16 -14.57 2.86
CA ALA A 64 -5.97 -15.49 1.75
C ALA A 64 -6.31 -16.95 2.12
N GLU A 65 -6.79 -17.20 3.34
CA GLU A 65 -7.22 -18.53 3.80
C GLU A 65 -6.11 -19.60 3.72
N LEU A 66 -4.84 -19.19 3.83
CA LEU A 66 -3.69 -20.10 3.89
C LEU A 66 -3.40 -20.56 5.31
N ILE A 67 -3.84 -19.80 6.31
CA ILE A 67 -3.68 -20.12 7.74
C ILE A 67 -4.95 -19.82 8.54
N GLU A 68 -5.11 -20.54 9.64
CA GLU A 68 -6.08 -20.23 10.68
C GLU A 68 -5.36 -19.55 11.86
N ILE A 69 -5.64 -18.26 12.10
CA ILE A 69 -4.93 -17.46 13.12
C ILE A 69 -5.12 -18.06 14.51
N ASP A 70 -6.35 -18.39 14.88
CA ASP A 70 -6.71 -18.84 16.23
C ASP A 70 -6.02 -20.15 16.61
N HIS A 71 -5.77 -21.00 15.62
CA HIS A 71 -5.17 -22.32 15.78
C HIS A 71 -3.70 -22.38 15.33
N ARG A 72 -3.17 -21.30 14.75
CA ARG A 72 -1.81 -21.18 14.20
C ARG A 72 -1.43 -22.36 13.31
N ARG A 73 -2.37 -22.81 12.48
CA ARG A 73 -2.18 -23.93 11.56
C ARG A 73 -2.39 -23.50 10.12
N LEU A 74 -1.80 -24.24 9.19
CA LEU A 74 -2.12 -24.13 7.78
C LEU A 74 -3.55 -24.66 7.57
N THR A 75 -4.26 -24.07 6.60
CA THR A 75 -5.46 -24.67 6.03
C THR A 75 -5.07 -25.76 5.03
N ALA A 76 -6.03 -26.50 4.47
CA ALA A 76 -5.74 -27.47 3.41
C ALA A 76 -5.01 -26.82 2.21
N SER A 77 -5.46 -25.64 1.77
CA SER A 77 -4.80 -24.88 0.69
C SER A 77 -3.41 -24.38 1.09
N GLY A 78 -3.24 -23.96 2.35
CA GLY A 78 -1.92 -23.60 2.88
C GLY A 78 -0.95 -24.80 2.93
N GLU A 79 -1.44 -25.97 3.33
CA GLU A 79 -0.67 -27.23 3.35
C GLU A 79 -0.27 -27.66 1.94
N GLU A 80 -1.18 -27.57 0.97
CA GLU A 80 -0.90 -27.89 -0.43
C GLU A 80 0.21 -26.98 -1.00
N LEU A 81 0.08 -25.66 -0.81
CA LEU A 81 1.09 -24.70 -1.28
C LEU A 81 2.44 -24.93 -0.59
N ALA A 82 2.45 -25.13 0.72
CA ALA A 82 3.67 -25.39 1.47
C ALA A 82 4.33 -26.71 1.04
N SER A 83 3.55 -27.77 0.83
CA SER A 83 4.05 -29.07 0.38
C SER A 83 4.67 -28.96 -1.01
N HIS A 84 3.98 -28.33 -1.97
CA HIS A 84 4.51 -28.09 -3.31
C HIS A 84 5.87 -27.36 -3.29
N LEU A 85 5.98 -26.27 -2.53
CA LEU A 85 7.22 -25.49 -2.44
C LEU A 85 8.35 -26.27 -1.76
N THR A 86 8.04 -27.01 -0.69
CA THR A 86 9.04 -27.79 0.05
C THR A 86 9.51 -29.03 -0.72
N GLU A 87 8.64 -29.65 -1.52
CA GLU A 87 8.99 -30.74 -2.42
C GLU A 87 9.95 -30.27 -3.52
N GLN A 88 9.68 -29.12 -4.15
CA GLN A 88 10.58 -28.55 -5.16
C GLN A 88 11.94 -28.16 -4.60
N LEU A 89 12.00 -27.70 -3.34
CA LEU A 89 13.27 -27.46 -2.65
C LEU A 89 14.04 -28.76 -2.37
N GLY A 90 13.34 -29.90 -2.24
CA GLY A 90 13.94 -31.22 -2.10
C GLY A 90 14.95 -31.32 -0.96
N THR A 91 16.20 -31.62 -1.27
CA THR A 91 17.28 -31.75 -0.28
C THR A 91 17.62 -30.43 0.42
N ALA A 92 17.38 -29.29 -0.22
CA ALA A 92 17.57 -27.98 0.40
C ALA A 92 16.60 -27.78 1.59
N TRP A 93 15.35 -28.23 1.45
CA TRP A 93 14.38 -28.20 2.55
C TRP A 93 14.83 -29.06 3.74
N LYS A 94 15.29 -30.28 3.47
CA LYS A 94 15.84 -31.17 4.52
C LYS A 94 17.01 -30.52 5.25
N THR A 95 17.90 -29.85 4.51
CA THR A 95 19.05 -29.15 5.07
C THR A 95 18.60 -27.98 5.96
N LEU A 96 17.58 -27.22 5.55
CA LEU A 96 17.01 -26.14 6.38
C LEU A 96 16.40 -26.65 7.69
N CYS A 97 15.67 -27.77 7.64
CA CYS A 97 15.13 -28.40 8.84
C CYS A 97 16.25 -28.81 9.80
N GLN A 98 17.31 -29.46 9.29
CA GLN A 98 18.46 -29.85 10.10
C GLN A 98 19.16 -28.66 10.77
N ILE A 99 19.34 -27.55 10.04
CA ILE A 99 19.90 -26.30 10.60
C ILE A 99 18.97 -25.71 11.66
N CYS A 100 17.66 -25.77 11.45
CA CYS A 100 16.70 -25.29 12.45
C CYS A 100 16.71 -26.15 13.72
N ASP A 101 16.84 -27.46 13.58
CA ASP A 101 16.85 -28.39 14.71
C ASP A 101 18.16 -28.30 15.50
N SER A 102 19.30 -28.10 14.82
CA SER A 102 20.59 -27.88 15.49
C SER A 102 20.69 -26.50 16.14
N GLY A 103 19.98 -25.51 15.59
CA GLY A 103 20.13 -24.12 15.99
C GLY A 103 21.47 -23.50 15.54
N GLU A 104 22.20 -24.15 14.63
CA GLU A 104 23.55 -23.76 14.21
C GLU A 104 23.62 -23.61 12.69
N LEU A 105 23.98 -22.40 12.23
CA LEU A 105 24.13 -22.07 10.83
C LEU A 105 25.59 -21.76 10.50
N ARG A 106 26.19 -22.51 9.58
CA ARG A 106 27.47 -22.13 8.96
C ARG A 106 27.21 -21.32 7.70
N THR A 107 27.81 -20.14 7.59
CA THR A 107 27.51 -19.21 6.49
C THR A 107 27.90 -19.75 5.11
N CYS A 108 28.85 -20.68 5.03
CA CYS A 108 29.18 -21.39 3.79
C CYS A 108 28.02 -22.23 3.22
N GLN A 109 27.03 -22.61 4.03
CA GLN A 109 25.85 -23.36 3.59
C GLN A 109 24.82 -22.46 2.89
N LEU A 110 24.90 -21.14 3.08
CA LEU A 110 23.88 -20.21 2.61
C LEU A 110 23.89 -20.00 1.11
N SER A 111 25.04 -20.05 0.45
CA SER A 111 25.12 -19.79 -0.99
C SER A 111 24.36 -20.84 -1.81
N GLU A 112 24.50 -22.12 -1.45
CA GLU A 112 23.77 -23.19 -2.13
C GLU A 112 22.27 -23.11 -1.86
N LEU A 113 21.89 -22.86 -0.60
CA LEU A 113 20.49 -22.66 -0.23
C LEU A 113 19.88 -21.46 -0.96
N ALA A 114 20.58 -20.34 -1.03
CA ALA A 114 20.14 -19.12 -1.70
C ALA A 114 19.83 -19.36 -3.17
N VAL A 115 20.72 -20.04 -3.91
CA VAL A 115 20.50 -20.37 -5.32
C VAL A 115 19.24 -21.22 -5.51
N LYS A 116 19.01 -22.21 -4.64
CA LYS A 116 17.81 -23.05 -4.72
C LYS A 116 16.53 -22.26 -4.46
N PHE A 117 16.56 -21.33 -3.51
CA PHE A 117 15.43 -20.45 -3.23
C PHE A 117 15.19 -19.45 -4.34
N GLU A 118 16.23 -18.86 -4.90
CA GLU A 118 16.13 -17.94 -6.03
C GLU A 118 15.49 -18.62 -7.24
N LEU A 119 15.89 -19.86 -7.55
CA LEU A 119 15.25 -20.66 -8.59
C LEU A 119 13.78 -20.94 -8.27
N LEU A 120 13.46 -21.31 -7.03
CA LEU A 120 12.09 -21.56 -6.59
C LEU A 120 11.18 -20.33 -6.79
N ILE A 121 11.63 -19.14 -6.35
CA ILE A 121 10.84 -17.90 -6.46
C ILE A 121 10.91 -17.27 -7.85
N GLY A 122 11.93 -17.60 -8.64
CA GLY A 122 12.10 -17.13 -10.02
C GLY A 122 11.29 -17.93 -11.03
N ASP A 123 10.90 -19.16 -10.67
CA ASP A 123 10.05 -20.01 -11.47
C ASP A 123 8.65 -19.40 -11.67
N SER A 124 8.23 -19.28 -12.93
CA SER A 124 6.95 -18.65 -13.30
C SER A 124 5.75 -19.41 -12.75
N ASP A 125 5.82 -20.75 -12.71
CA ASP A 125 4.69 -21.56 -12.28
C ASP A 125 4.49 -21.44 -10.77
N ASN A 126 5.57 -21.36 -10.01
CA ASN A 126 5.52 -21.06 -8.59
C ASN A 126 5.02 -19.64 -8.32
N ARG A 127 5.44 -18.65 -9.11
CA ARG A 127 4.92 -17.27 -8.99
C ARG A 127 3.42 -17.23 -9.24
N THR A 128 2.94 -17.83 -10.31
CA THR A 128 1.50 -17.95 -10.61
C THR A 128 0.77 -18.60 -9.44
N ARG A 129 1.22 -19.76 -8.97
CA ARG A 129 0.60 -20.46 -7.82
C ARG A 129 0.56 -19.60 -6.57
N PHE A 130 1.64 -18.88 -6.27
CA PHE A 130 1.75 -18.04 -5.08
C PHE A 130 0.81 -16.84 -5.16
N VAL A 131 0.75 -16.17 -6.31
CA VAL A 131 -0.18 -15.05 -6.54
C VAL A 131 -1.62 -15.55 -6.47
N GLU A 132 -1.95 -16.66 -7.12
CA GLU A 132 -3.29 -17.22 -7.12
C GLU A 132 -3.75 -17.57 -5.70
N ALA A 133 -2.88 -18.22 -4.93
CA ALA A 133 -3.15 -18.56 -3.54
C ALA A 133 -3.34 -17.31 -2.64
N LEU A 134 -2.69 -16.18 -2.97
CA LEU A 134 -2.76 -14.96 -2.15
C LEU A 134 -3.91 -14.04 -2.51
N ILE A 135 -4.21 -13.87 -3.81
CA ILE A 135 -5.12 -12.81 -4.26
C ILE A 135 -6.26 -13.29 -5.17
N ALA A 136 -6.21 -14.48 -5.77
CA ALA A 136 -7.23 -14.91 -6.74
C ALA A 136 -8.57 -15.28 -6.11
N SER A 137 -8.55 -15.81 -4.89
CA SER A 137 -9.75 -16.25 -4.19
C SER A 137 -9.78 -15.76 -2.75
N SER A 138 -10.91 -15.17 -2.36
CA SER A 138 -11.28 -14.96 -0.96
C SER A 138 -12.76 -15.27 -0.80
N GLN A 139 -13.12 -16.24 0.05
CA GLN A 139 -14.52 -16.58 0.32
C GLN A 139 -15.25 -15.43 1.01
N SER A 140 -14.50 -14.57 1.72
CA SER A 140 -15.03 -13.42 2.42
C SER A 140 -15.18 -12.15 1.57
N CYS A 141 -14.63 -12.12 0.35
CA CYS A 141 -14.62 -10.92 -0.50
C CYS A 141 -14.76 -11.23 -1.99
N ASN A 142 -16.01 -11.30 -2.46
CA ASN A 142 -16.33 -11.50 -3.89
C ASN A 142 -15.69 -10.43 -4.80
N ALA A 143 -15.57 -9.19 -4.31
CA ALA A 143 -14.96 -8.09 -5.06
C ALA A 143 -13.47 -8.35 -5.38
N GLN A 144 -12.71 -8.97 -4.47
CA GLN A 144 -11.30 -9.26 -4.71
C GLN A 144 -11.13 -10.30 -5.82
N SER A 145 -11.89 -11.40 -5.75
CA SER A 145 -11.84 -12.46 -6.77
C SER A 145 -12.28 -11.92 -8.14
N ALA A 146 -13.29 -11.06 -8.18
CA ALA A 146 -13.69 -10.37 -9.41
C ALA A 146 -12.58 -9.44 -9.92
N LEU A 147 -11.98 -8.63 -9.05
CA LEU A 147 -10.90 -7.71 -9.40
C LEU A 147 -9.70 -8.45 -10.00
N TYR A 148 -9.34 -9.61 -9.43
CA TYR A 148 -8.26 -10.44 -9.95
C TYR A 148 -8.57 -10.97 -11.37
N ARG A 149 -9.78 -11.48 -11.62
CA ARG A 149 -10.18 -11.92 -12.97
C ARG A 149 -10.07 -10.79 -13.99
N HIS A 150 -10.53 -9.60 -13.63
CA HIS A 150 -10.45 -8.42 -14.49
C HIS A 150 -9.02 -7.91 -14.68
N ALA A 151 -8.20 -7.92 -13.63
CA ALA A 151 -6.79 -7.61 -13.74
C ALA A 151 -6.06 -8.58 -14.68
N ASN A 152 -6.33 -9.88 -14.60
CA ASN A 152 -5.73 -10.85 -15.50
C ASN A 152 -6.11 -10.59 -16.96
N HIS A 153 -7.39 -10.33 -17.22
CA HIS A 153 -7.85 -9.99 -18.57
C HIS A 153 -7.19 -8.70 -19.10
N TYR A 154 -7.08 -7.68 -18.25
CA TYR A 154 -6.44 -6.39 -18.54
C TYR A 154 -4.96 -6.56 -18.88
N LEU A 155 -4.23 -7.35 -18.07
CA LEU A 155 -2.80 -7.56 -18.21
C LEU A 155 -2.45 -8.50 -19.39
N THR A 156 -3.26 -9.53 -19.67
CA THR A 156 -3.09 -10.38 -20.85
C THR A 156 -3.25 -9.59 -22.15
N LYS A 157 -4.08 -8.53 -22.14
CA LYS A 157 -4.20 -7.57 -23.25
C LYS A 157 -3.06 -6.56 -23.33
N GLN A 158 -2.04 -6.67 -22.47
CA GLN A 158 -0.88 -5.78 -22.40
C GLN A 158 -1.27 -4.30 -22.25
N MET A 159 -2.33 -4.03 -21.49
CA MET A 159 -2.77 -2.67 -21.20
C MET A 159 -1.81 -1.96 -20.24
N GLU A 160 -1.87 -0.63 -20.22
CA GLU A 160 -0.97 0.22 -19.41
C GLU A 160 -1.11 -0.06 -17.91
N ILE A 161 0.00 -0.33 -17.23
CA ILE A 161 -0.03 -0.53 -15.77
C ILE A 161 -0.10 0.84 -15.08
N GLY A 162 -1.31 1.22 -14.69
CA GLY A 162 -1.56 2.44 -13.92
C GLY A 162 -2.92 2.39 -13.22
N THR A 163 -3.05 3.12 -12.11
CA THR A 163 -4.31 3.16 -11.36
C THR A 163 -5.45 3.75 -12.19
N LYS A 164 -5.25 4.91 -12.82
CA LYS A 164 -6.28 5.59 -13.62
C LYS A 164 -6.69 4.77 -14.87
N PRO A 165 -5.77 4.30 -15.73
CA PRO A 165 -6.13 3.44 -16.86
C PRO A 165 -6.89 2.16 -16.47
N PHE A 166 -6.55 1.57 -15.32
CA PHE A 166 -7.24 0.37 -14.85
C PHE A 166 -8.63 0.69 -14.29
N LEU A 167 -8.80 1.79 -13.56
CA LEU A 167 -10.13 2.27 -13.15
C LEU A 167 -11.03 2.56 -14.36
N ASP A 168 -10.49 3.19 -15.40
CA ASP A 168 -11.23 3.46 -16.64
C ASP A 168 -11.72 2.17 -17.29
N TYR A 169 -10.90 1.11 -17.27
CA TYR A 169 -11.30 -0.22 -17.70
C TYR A 169 -12.37 -0.85 -16.79
N LEU A 170 -12.23 -0.74 -15.47
CA LEU A 170 -13.20 -1.31 -14.51
C LEU A 170 -14.58 -0.64 -14.59
N VAL A 171 -14.66 0.65 -14.93
CA VAL A 171 -15.94 1.33 -15.18
C VAL A 171 -16.71 0.69 -16.35
N GLN A 172 -16.01 0.03 -17.27
CA GLN A 172 -16.59 -0.59 -18.47
C GLN A 172 -16.66 -2.13 -18.38
N CYS A 173 -16.25 -2.73 -17.26
CA CYS A 173 -16.26 -4.19 -17.12
C CYS A 173 -17.69 -4.74 -16.98
N ASP A 174 -17.89 -6.06 -17.00
CA ASP A 174 -19.20 -6.69 -16.84
C ASP A 174 -19.58 -7.00 -15.37
N ASP A 175 -18.70 -6.68 -14.42
CA ASP A 175 -18.95 -6.85 -12.98
C ASP A 175 -19.52 -5.55 -12.36
N SER A 176 -20.80 -5.56 -12.01
CA SER A 176 -21.51 -4.38 -11.51
C SER A 176 -20.96 -3.82 -10.21
N LEU A 177 -20.41 -4.67 -9.33
CA LEU A 177 -19.85 -4.23 -8.06
C LEU A 177 -18.54 -3.46 -8.29
N LEU A 178 -17.68 -3.97 -9.17
CA LEU A 178 -16.43 -3.30 -9.54
C LEU A 178 -16.68 -2.01 -10.30
N GLN A 179 -17.68 -1.96 -11.19
CA GLN A 179 -18.09 -0.72 -11.84
C GLN A 179 -18.45 0.35 -10.81
N ILE A 180 -19.29 0.01 -9.83
CA ILE A 180 -19.71 0.94 -8.77
C ILE A 180 -18.49 1.43 -7.99
N TYR A 181 -17.62 0.54 -7.53
CA TYR A 181 -16.41 0.94 -6.79
C TYR A 181 -15.46 1.81 -7.63
N ALA A 182 -15.28 1.49 -8.90
CA ALA A 182 -14.45 2.29 -9.79
C ALA A 182 -15.04 3.68 -10.03
N MET A 183 -16.36 3.78 -10.24
CA MET A 183 -17.07 5.06 -10.36
C MET A 183 -17.01 5.88 -9.06
N ASP A 184 -17.16 5.21 -7.92
CA ASP A 184 -17.10 5.82 -6.59
C ASP A 184 -15.71 6.41 -6.31
N ILE A 185 -14.64 5.66 -6.61
CA ILE A 185 -13.26 6.15 -6.53
C ILE A 185 -13.06 7.36 -7.45
N LYS A 186 -13.49 7.28 -8.71
CA LYS A 186 -13.35 8.39 -9.68
C LYS A 186 -14.10 9.66 -9.28
N GLN A 187 -15.19 9.53 -8.51
CA GLN A 187 -15.92 10.69 -8.01
C GLN A 187 -15.27 11.32 -6.77
N ILE A 188 -14.65 10.52 -5.90
CA ILE A 188 -14.00 11.03 -4.69
C ILE A 188 -12.61 11.60 -4.99
N GLU A 189 -11.84 11.01 -5.91
CA GLU A 189 -10.45 11.39 -6.14
C GLU A 189 -10.25 12.90 -6.34
N PRO A 190 -11.05 13.61 -7.17
CA PRO A 190 -10.89 15.06 -7.34
C PRO A 190 -11.09 15.84 -6.04
N VAL A 191 -11.96 15.36 -5.14
CA VAL A 191 -12.19 15.98 -3.83
C VAL A 191 -10.97 15.79 -2.91
N LEU A 192 -10.37 14.60 -2.94
CA LEU A 192 -9.18 14.31 -2.14
C LEU A 192 -7.98 15.12 -2.62
N VAL A 193 -7.71 15.11 -3.93
CA VAL A 193 -6.62 15.85 -4.56
C VAL A 193 -6.74 17.34 -4.28
N LEU A 194 -7.93 17.92 -4.41
CA LEU A 194 -8.12 19.35 -4.14
C LEU A 194 -7.84 19.69 -2.68
N ASN A 195 -8.40 18.92 -1.74
CA ASN A 195 -8.17 19.17 -0.32
C ASN A 195 -6.70 18.99 0.07
N ASP A 196 -6.02 17.99 -0.49
CA ASP A 196 -4.59 17.77 -0.28
C ASP A 196 -3.75 18.90 -0.88
N SER A 197 -4.04 19.32 -2.13
CA SER A 197 -3.37 20.43 -2.81
C SER A 197 -3.44 21.73 -1.99
N VAL A 198 -4.64 22.06 -1.49
CA VAL A 198 -4.82 23.24 -0.63
C VAL A 198 -4.07 23.07 0.68
N PHE A 199 -4.19 21.92 1.35
CA PHE A 199 -3.54 21.69 2.64
C PHE A 199 -2.01 21.74 2.52
N SER A 200 -1.44 21.10 1.50
CA SER A 200 -0.02 21.12 1.17
C SER A 200 0.47 22.53 0.87
N TRP A 201 -0.28 23.33 0.11
CA TRP A 201 0.04 24.74 -0.13
C TRP A 201 0.01 25.58 1.16
N LEU A 202 -0.96 25.36 2.05
CA LEU A 202 -1.06 26.07 3.33
C LEU A 202 0.20 25.87 4.21
N GLN A 203 0.95 24.78 4.04
CA GLN A 203 2.19 24.53 4.77
C GLN A 203 3.31 25.54 4.43
N GLY A 204 3.23 26.23 3.29
CA GLY A 204 4.15 27.30 2.91
C GLY A 204 3.70 28.70 3.37
N GLN A 205 2.53 28.81 4.03
CA GLN A 205 1.88 30.10 4.30
C GLN A 205 2.08 30.62 5.74
N HIS A 206 3.20 30.27 6.38
CA HIS A 206 3.49 30.71 7.74
C HIS A 206 3.50 32.26 7.86
N ASP A 207 2.91 32.79 8.94
CA ASP A 207 2.79 34.21 9.26
C ASP A 207 2.02 35.06 8.22
N LYS A 208 1.35 34.41 7.25
CA LYS A 208 0.49 35.10 6.27
C LYS A 208 -0.86 35.48 6.87
N PRO A 209 -1.40 36.67 6.56
CA PRO A 209 -2.76 37.05 6.98
C PRO A 209 -3.81 36.10 6.41
N VAL A 210 -4.74 35.64 7.25
CA VAL A 210 -5.83 34.73 6.85
C VAL A 210 -6.66 35.32 5.71
N GLN A 211 -6.88 36.63 5.72
CA GLN A 211 -7.63 37.30 4.64
C GLN A 211 -6.94 37.16 3.27
N GLN A 212 -5.61 37.24 3.22
CA GLN A 212 -4.84 37.06 1.99
C GLN A 212 -4.95 35.60 1.49
N ILE A 213 -5.05 34.64 2.40
CA ILE A 213 -5.24 33.23 2.08
C ILE A 213 -6.63 33.01 1.47
N ILE A 214 -7.66 33.56 2.12
CA ILE A 214 -9.04 33.49 1.62
C ILE A 214 -9.16 34.12 0.23
N GLU A 215 -8.52 35.26 -0.01
CA GLU A 215 -8.53 35.91 -1.32
C GLU A 215 -7.89 35.01 -2.40
N GLN A 216 -6.73 34.41 -2.12
CA GLN A 216 -6.06 33.51 -3.05
C GLN A 216 -6.87 32.25 -3.36
N LEU A 217 -7.58 31.70 -2.37
CA LEU A 217 -8.50 30.58 -2.57
C LEU A 217 -9.68 31.00 -3.43
N ASN A 218 -10.33 32.12 -3.10
CA ASN A 218 -11.51 32.61 -3.83
C ASN A 218 -11.21 32.90 -5.31
N GLN A 219 -10.00 33.39 -5.63
CA GLN A 219 -9.55 33.58 -7.02
C GLN A 219 -9.54 32.29 -7.84
N ARG A 220 -9.51 31.11 -7.20
CA ARG A 220 -9.36 29.79 -7.82
C ARG A 220 -10.57 28.88 -7.59
N MET A 221 -11.65 29.38 -6.98
CA MET A 221 -12.87 28.61 -6.68
C MET A 221 -13.73 28.26 -7.91
N ASN A 222 -13.16 28.29 -9.12
CA ASN A 222 -13.80 27.83 -10.34
C ASN A 222 -13.75 26.29 -10.45
N CYS A 223 -14.25 25.54 -9.46
CA CYS A 223 -14.25 24.08 -9.55
C CYS A 223 -15.35 23.57 -10.48
N ASN A 224 -15.07 22.50 -11.23
CA ASN A 224 -16.12 21.67 -11.81
C ASN A 224 -17.00 21.11 -10.67
N PRO A 225 -18.32 20.94 -10.86
CA PRO A 225 -19.19 20.43 -9.80
C PRO A 225 -18.67 19.12 -9.21
N LEU A 226 -18.29 19.18 -7.93
CA LEU A 226 -17.81 18.03 -7.17
C LEU A 226 -18.99 17.32 -6.52
N THR A 227 -18.88 15.99 -6.35
CA THR A 227 -19.90 15.18 -5.70
C THR A 227 -19.26 14.06 -4.90
N ILE A 228 -19.87 13.69 -3.77
CA ILE A 228 -19.57 12.44 -3.08
C ILE A 228 -20.73 11.48 -3.31
N PRO A 229 -20.48 10.25 -3.77
CA PRO A 229 -21.54 9.26 -3.97
C PRO A 229 -22.34 9.02 -2.68
N TYR A 230 -23.68 8.97 -2.81
CA TYR A 230 -24.56 8.64 -1.68
C TYR A 230 -24.39 7.19 -1.20
N SER A 231 -23.93 6.29 -2.07
CA SER A 231 -23.60 4.89 -1.79
C SER A 231 -22.57 4.73 -0.67
N LEU A 232 -21.66 5.69 -0.55
CA LEU A 232 -20.50 5.61 0.34
C LEU A 232 -20.82 6.11 1.74
N THR A 233 -21.73 5.43 2.42
CA THR A 233 -22.17 5.78 3.78
C THR A 233 -21.09 5.52 4.84
N SER A 234 -20.22 4.53 4.61
CA SER A 234 -19.11 4.14 5.49
C SER A 234 -17.79 4.84 5.18
N LEU A 235 -17.78 5.79 4.25
CA LEU A 235 -16.57 6.53 3.88
C LEU A 235 -15.96 7.22 5.12
N PRO A 236 -14.67 6.99 5.42
CA PRO A 236 -14.01 7.70 6.50
C PRO A 236 -14.10 9.22 6.30
N HIS A 237 -14.38 9.94 7.37
CA HIS A 237 -14.47 11.41 7.35
C HIS A 237 -15.50 11.98 6.33
N ARG A 238 -16.53 11.19 5.98
CA ARG A 238 -17.59 11.57 5.03
C ARG A 238 -18.21 12.94 5.30
N SER A 239 -18.47 13.27 6.57
CA SER A 239 -19.08 14.56 6.93
C SER A 239 -18.22 15.75 6.51
N PHE A 240 -16.91 15.65 6.73
CA PHE A 240 -15.94 16.65 6.26
C PHE A 240 -15.93 16.74 4.74
N LEU A 241 -15.82 15.60 4.03
CA LEU A 241 -15.77 15.59 2.57
C LEU A 241 -17.05 16.18 1.94
N MET A 242 -18.22 15.85 2.47
CA MET A 242 -19.50 16.43 2.04
C MET A 242 -19.54 17.94 2.27
N SER A 243 -19.06 18.41 3.42
CA SER A 243 -19.00 19.85 3.73
C SER A 243 -18.04 20.58 2.81
N SER A 244 -16.85 20.01 2.58
CA SER A 244 -15.85 20.53 1.65
C SER A 244 -16.43 20.66 0.24
N VAL A 245 -17.04 19.61 -0.31
CA VAL A 245 -17.66 19.64 -1.64
C VAL A 245 -18.70 20.76 -1.75
N LYS A 246 -19.58 20.89 -0.75
CA LYS A 246 -20.58 21.95 -0.75
C LYS A 246 -19.93 23.34 -0.79
N LEU A 247 -18.97 23.59 0.09
CA LEU A 247 -18.34 24.91 0.22
C LEU A 247 -17.50 25.28 -1.01
N LEU A 248 -16.85 24.30 -1.63
CA LEU A 248 -16.12 24.48 -2.89
C LEU A 248 -17.09 24.82 -4.03
N ASN A 249 -18.16 24.04 -4.20
CA ASN A 249 -19.18 24.30 -5.22
C ASN A 249 -19.89 25.65 -5.02
N ASP A 250 -20.09 26.08 -3.77
CA ASP A 250 -20.72 27.36 -3.41
C ASP A 250 -19.73 28.55 -3.50
N GLY A 251 -18.43 28.30 -3.77
CA GLY A 251 -17.39 29.33 -3.84
C GLY A 251 -17.08 30.01 -2.50
N ASN A 252 -17.27 29.32 -1.37
CA ASN A 252 -17.13 29.87 -0.03
C ASN A 252 -15.76 29.55 0.59
N GLY A 253 -14.72 30.27 0.15
CA GLY A 253 -13.33 30.04 0.57
C GLY A 253 -13.07 30.21 2.07
N GLU A 254 -13.76 31.13 2.73
CA GLU A 254 -13.60 31.36 4.18
C GLU A 254 -14.08 30.15 4.99
N GLN A 255 -15.34 29.73 4.78
CA GLN A 255 -15.88 28.58 5.49
C GLN A 255 -15.16 27.29 5.10
N TYR A 256 -14.70 27.18 3.85
CA TYR A 256 -13.91 26.04 3.38
C TYR A 256 -12.58 25.94 4.16
N LEU A 257 -11.81 27.03 4.25
CA LEU A 257 -10.56 27.09 5.00
C LEU A 257 -10.78 26.73 6.47
N GLN A 258 -11.79 27.31 7.11
CA GLN A 258 -12.13 27.01 8.51
C GLN A 258 -12.47 25.53 8.70
N THR A 259 -13.28 24.96 7.80
CA THR A 259 -13.66 23.53 7.83
C THR A 259 -12.45 22.62 7.68
N LEU A 260 -11.53 22.94 6.76
CA LEU A 260 -10.30 22.17 6.53
C LEU A 260 -9.38 22.18 7.75
N LEU A 261 -9.10 23.37 8.30
CA LEU A 261 -8.23 23.51 9.48
C LEU A 261 -8.81 22.83 10.71
N HIS A 262 -10.12 22.97 10.94
CA HIS A 262 -10.82 22.31 12.04
C HIS A 262 -10.77 20.78 11.91
N HIS A 263 -11.02 20.26 10.70
CA HIS A 263 -10.97 18.82 10.45
C HIS A 263 -9.58 18.23 10.77
N HIS A 264 -8.53 18.88 10.26
CA HIS A 264 -7.16 18.46 10.53
C HIS A 264 -6.79 18.59 12.03
N GLN A 265 -7.27 19.63 12.73
CA GLN A 265 -7.08 19.74 14.19
C GLN A 265 -7.70 18.56 14.94
N GLU A 266 -8.90 18.13 14.57
CA GLU A 266 -9.55 16.96 15.19
C GLU A 266 -8.79 15.66 14.89
N ILE A 267 -8.27 15.48 13.67
CA ILE A 267 -7.39 14.34 13.35
C ILE A 267 -6.14 14.34 14.24
N MET A 268 -5.47 15.48 14.38
CA MET A 268 -4.25 15.59 15.17
C MET A 268 -4.51 15.36 16.65
N LYS A 269 -5.63 15.87 17.18
CA LYS A 269 -6.08 15.61 18.54
C LYS A 269 -6.29 14.12 18.82
N GLN A 270 -6.93 13.39 17.90
CA GLN A 270 -7.11 11.93 18.01
C GLN A 270 -5.78 11.17 18.02
N ARG A 271 -4.74 11.73 17.40
CA ARG A 271 -3.37 11.19 17.37
C ARG A 271 -2.50 11.69 18.53
N ASN A 272 -3.07 12.38 19.53
CA ASN A 272 -2.34 13.04 20.63
C ASN A 272 -1.25 14.03 20.15
N GLY A 273 -1.46 14.65 18.98
CA GLY A 273 -0.56 15.63 18.39
C GLY A 273 -1.14 17.04 18.32
N ALA A 274 -0.27 18.02 18.14
CA ALA A 274 -0.69 19.40 17.85
C ALA A 274 -1.03 19.57 16.36
N PRO A 275 -2.00 20.44 16.00
CA PRO A 275 -2.27 20.75 14.60
C PRO A 275 -1.01 21.32 13.93
N TRP A 276 -0.69 20.82 12.74
CA TRP A 276 0.35 21.36 11.87
C TRP A 276 0.07 22.78 11.40
N ILE A 277 -1.18 23.14 11.16
CA ILE A 277 -1.61 24.47 10.72
C ILE A 277 -2.79 24.91 11.59
N GLU A 278 -2.73 26.13 12.08
CA GLU A 278 -3.78 26.76 12.89
C GLU A 278 -3.85 28.27 12.59
N SER A 279 -5.02 28.88 12.75
CA SER A 279 -5.18 30.33 12.68
C SER A 279 -4.98 30.95 14.07
N ARG A 280 -4.16 32.00 14.17
CA ARG A 280 -3.90 32.77 15.40
C ARG A 280 -3.78 34.24 15.06
N GLU A 281 -4.51 35.10 15.77
CA GLU A 281 -4.39 36.56 15.63
C GLU A 281 -4.47 37.01 14.15
N ASP A 282 -5.45 36.47 13.42
CA ASP A 282 -5.69 36.72 11.98
C ASP A 282 -4.55 36.33 11.03
N LYS A 283 -3.63 35.48 11.48
CA LYS A 283 -2.55 34.90 10.68
C LYS A 283 -2.52 33.37 10.74
N LEU A 284 -1.96 32.75 9.71
CA LEU A 284 -1.67 31.32 9.73
C LEU A 284 -0.39 31.03 10.50
N PHE A 285 -0.49 30.14 11.48
CA PHE A 285 0.63 29.57 12.19
C PHE A 285 0.85 28.14 11.69
N VAL A 286 1.97 27.92 10.99
CA VAL A 286 2.38 26.61 10.47
C VAL A 286 3.53 26.05 11.31
N ARG A 287 3.34 24.87 11.88
CA ARG A 287 4.35 24.11 12.65
C ARG A 287 5.18 23.19 11.77
N VAL A 288 4.57 22.57 10.77
CA VAL A 288 5.24 21.68 9.81
C VAL A 288 5.30 22.39 8.47
N VAL A 289 6.36 23.17 8.30
CA VAL A 289 6.58 24.03 7.13
C VAL A 289 7.06 23.19 5.95
N SER A 290 6.50 23.44 4.77
CA SER A 290 6.88 22.83 3.50
C SER A 290 6.50 23.78 2.38
N ASP A 291 7.45 24.05 1.47
CA ASP A 291 7.21 24.89 0.28
C ASP A 291 6.94 24.06 -0.98
N ALA A 292 6.64 22.76 -0.82
CA ALA A 292 6.41 21.86 -1.93
C ALA A 292 5.02 21.97 -2.56
N GLY A 293 4.04 22.53 -1.83
CA GLY A 293 2.67 22.65 -2.29
C GLY A 293 2.40 23.97 -3.02
N GLU A 294 1.78 23.89 -4.19
CA GLU A 294 1.37 25.05 -4.99
C GLU A 294 -0.13 24.97 -5.30
N LEU A 295 -0.78 26.14 -5.37
CA LEU A 295 -2.14 26.21 -5.93
C LEU A 295 -2.06 26.28 -7.45
N PRO A 296 -3.08 25.81 -8.19
CA PRO A 296 -3.19 26.04 -9.62
C PRO A 296 -3.09 27.52 -9.99
N ASP A 297 -2.74 27.79 -11.25
CA ASP A 297 -2.79 29.15 -11.79
C ASP A 297 -4.20 29.74 -11.69
N VAL A 298 -4.31 31.06 -11.54
CA VAL A 298 -5.61 31.74 -11.35
C VAL A 298 -6.55 31.52 -12.53
N ASP A 299 -6.02 31.51 -13.75
CA ASP A 299 -6.82 31.38 -14.98
C ASP A 299 -7.44 29.98 -15.12
N GLU A 300 -6.75 28.94 -14.62
CA GLU A 300 -7.22 27.57 -14.63
C GLU A 300 -8.04 27.24 -13.37
N GLY A 301 -7.58 27.73 -12.23
CA GLY A 301 -8.04 27.49 -10.86
C GLY A 301 -8.30 26.01 -10.54
N PHE A 302 -9.22 25.71 -9.61
CA PHE A 302 -9.42 24.34 -9.13
C PHE A 302 -10.06 23.40 -10.16
N ALA A 303 -10.58 23.91 -11.28
CA ALA A 303 -11.05 23.05 -12.37
C ALA A 303 -9.94 22.20 -13.00
N SER A 304 -8.69 22.67 -13.04
CA SER A 304 -7.59 21.91 -13.66
C SER A 304 -7.18 20.66 -12.87
N LEU A 305 -7.50 20.60 -11.58
CA LEU A 305 -7.23 19.43 -10.74
C LEU A 305 -8.20 18.26 -10.97
N LYS A 306 -9.26 18.44 -11.76
CA LYS A 306 -10.32 17.42 -11.95
C LYS A 306 -9.77 16.09 -12.48
N ASP A 307 -8.80 16.15 -13.38
CA ASP A 307 -8.24 14.96 -14.03
C ASP A 307 -6.94 14.45 -13.39
N THR A 308 -6.46 15.14 -12.36
CA THR A 308 -5.30 14.74 -11.55
C THR A 308 -5.64 13.50 -10.73
N PHE A 309 -4.69 12.58 -10.64
CA PHE A 309 -4.85 11.30 -9.94
C PHE A 309 -3.58 10.97 -9.17
N GLU A 310 -3.65 11.01 -7.84
CA GLU A 310 -2.50 10.90 -6.94
C GLU A 310 -2.60 9.65 -6.06
N ASN A 311 -3.81 9.21 -5.74
CA ASN A 311 -4.02 8.09 -4.83
C ASN A 311 -4.00 6.77 -5.59
N SER A 312 -3.10 5.84 -5.24
CA SER A 312 -3.04 4.56 -5.96
C SER A 312 -4.17 3.58 -5.64
N TYR A 313 -4.86 3.77 -4.50
CA TYR A 313 -5.88 2.87 -3.94
C TYR A 313 -5.45 1.39 -3.86
N PHE A 314 -4.14 1.15 -3.73
CA PHE A 314 -3.50 -0.16 -3.84
C PHE A 314 -3.69 -0.87 -5.20
N LEU A 315 -4.39 -0.27 -6.17
CA LEU A 315 -4.65 -0.86 -7.49
C LEU A 315 -3.36 -1.02 -8.30
N TYR A 316 -2.46 -0.04 -8.25
CA TYR A 316 -1.16 -0.15 -8.91
C TYR A 316 -0.35 -1.34 -8.37
N SER A 317 -0.19 -1.43 -7.05
CA SER A 317 0.50 -2.55 -6.40
C SER A 317 -0.20 -3.89 -6.66
N PHE A 318 -1.54 -3.89 -6.68
CA PHE A 318 -2.34 -5.08 -7.01
C PHE A 318 -2.04 -5.56 -8.43
N LEU A 319 -2.00 -4.67 -9.42
CA LEU A 319 -1.65 -5.01 -10.80
C LEU A 319 -0.23 -5.54 -10.93
N LEU A 320 0.73 -4.95 -10.21
CA LEU A 320 2.11 -5.44 -10.21
C LEU A 320 2.20 -6.88 -9.67
N ILE A 321 1.46 -7.19 -8.61
CA ILE A 321 1.40 -8.55 -8.05
C ILE A 321 0.67 -9.50 -9.02
N ALA A 322 -0.49 -9.09 -9.54
CA ALA A 322 -1.28 -9.92 -10.47
C ALA A 322 -0.49 -10.25 -11.76
N ARG A 323 0.34 -9.33 -12.24
CA ARG A 323 1.19 -9.55 -13.41
C ARG A 323 2.17 -10.71 -13.24
N GLU A 324 2.62 -10.98 -12.02
CA GLU A 324 3.51 -12.13 -11.75
C GLU A 324 2.83 -13.48 -12.00
N ALA A 325 1.49 -13.52 -12.13
CA ALA A 325 0.74 -14.70 -12.55
C ALA A 325 0.50 -14.79 -14.07
N ILE A 326 0.79 -13.75 -14.83
CA ILE A 326 0.54 -13.70 -16.27
C ILE A 326 1.70 -14.31 -17.03
N ARG A 327 1.42 -15.40 -17.74
CA ARG A 327 2.31 -15.93 -18.76
C ARG A 327 2.16 -15.08 -20.01
N LEU A 328 3.08 -14.12 -20.20
CA LEU A 328 3.21 -13.47 -21.49
C LEU A 328 3.82 -14.50 -22.44
N GLU A 329 3.06 -14.94 -23.44
CA GLU A 329 3.64 -15.71 -24.55
C GLU A 329 4.75 -14.85 -25.16
N ALA A 330 5.97 -15.39 -25.21
CA ALA A 330 7.07 -14.73 -25.88
C ALA A 330 6.74 -14.68 -27.38
N ASN A 331 6.42 -13.49 -27.88
CA ASN A 331 6.28 -13.22 -29.32
C ASN A 331 7.62 -13.40 -30.04
#